data_AF-A0A1K1MCF0-F1
#
_entry.id   AF-A0A1K1MCF0-F1
#
_cell.length_a   1.000
_cell.length_b   1.000
_cell.length_c   1.000
_cell.angle_alpha   90.00
_cell.angle_beta   90.00
_cell.angle_gamma   90.00
#
_symmetry.space_group_name_H-M   'P 1'
#
loop_
_entity.id
_entity.type
_entity.pdbx_description
1 polymer ?
#
loop_
_entity_poly.entity_id
_entity_poly.type
_entity_poly.pdbx_seq_one_letter_code
_entity_poly.pdbx_strand_id
1 'polypeptide(L)'
;MLLTIFLAIVFCAAISLMLLSAVAFIQDKKFFSSAPKEAQEVIKPRETELFYGARVIGWALMAFSFLMIAGVGVISIWDGFRSGFTFGQFFLRFVLIFSIYKIYDMVCFDYFLLMRYRFFQHYFPEVESVYSNRKYGFNIRSQLLKLLVIFPAASALAAWICTLF
;
A
#
# COMPACT_ATOMS: atom_id res chain seq x y z
N MET A 1 15.66 11.83 -10.83
CA MET A 1 15.52 12.01 -9.36
C MET A 1 14.19 12.66 -8.99
N LEU A 2 13.85 13.87 -9.47
CA LEU A 2 12.56 14.52 -9.16
C LEU A 2 11.35 13.68 -9.58
N LEU A 3 11.37 13.13 -10.81
CA LEU A 3 10.30 12.25 -11.28
C LEU A 3 10.16 10.99 -10.41
N THR A 4 11.27 10.42 -9.92
CA THR A 4 11.26 9.27 -9.01
C THR A 4 10.55 9.60 -7.69
N ILE A 5 10.84 10.77 -7.12
CA ILE A 5 10.19 11.23 -5.88
C ILE A 5 8.69 11.47 -6.14
N PHE A 6 8.36 12.14 -7.24
CA PHE A 6 6.96 12.34 -7.64
C PHE A 6 6.21 11.00 -7.77
N LEU A 7 6.80 10.03 -8.47
CA LEU A 7 6.22 8.69 -8.65
C LEU A 7 6.07 7.94 -7.31
N ALA A 8 7.01 8.10 -6.39
CA ALA A 8 6.88 7.55 -5.03
C ALA A 8 5.71 8.17 -4.26
N ILE A 9 5.51 9.49 -4.37
CA ILE A 9 4.37 10.19 -3.75
C ILE A 9 3.05 9.71 -4.38
N VAL A 10 2.98 9.61 -5.71
CA VAL A 10 1.81 9.09 -6.43
C VAL A 10 1.51 7.66 -6.00
N PHE A 11 2.54 6.82 -5.82
CA PHE A 11 2.38 5.45 -5.33
C PHE A 11 1.80 5.42 -3.91
N CYS A 12 2.31 6.26 -3.01
CA CYS A 12 1.76 6.37 -1.65
C CYS A 12 0.30 6.83 -1.66
N ALA A 13 -0.03 7.85 -2.46
CA ALA A 13 -1.39 8.34 -2.61
C ALA A 13 -2.34 7.27 -3.18
N ALA A 14 -1.88 6.49 -4.17
CA ALA A 14 -2.65 5.41 -4.75
C ALA A 14 -2.94 4.32 -3.70
N ILE A 15 -1.94 3.85 -2.95
CA ILE A 15 -2.15 2.85 -1.90
C ILE A 15 -3.10 3.38 -0.81
N SER A 16 -3.01 4.66 -0.44
CA SER A 16 -3.95 5.26 0.52
C SER A 16 -5.37 5.32 -0.01
N LEU A 17 -5.54 5.63 -1.30
CA LEU A 17 -6.84 5.60 -1.95
C LEU A 17 -7.40 4.17 -2.01
N MET A 18 -6.54 3.18 -2.29
CA MET A 18 -6.87 1.76 -2.25
C MET A 18 -7.39 1.34 -0.88
N LEU A 19 -6.70 1.76 0.18
CA LEU A 19 -7.09 1.45 1.55
C LEU A 19 -8.41 2.11 1.92
N LEU A 20 -8.57 3.40 1.60
CA LEU A 20 -9.82 4.13 1.83
C LEU A 20 -10.99 3.47 1.09
N SER A 21 -10.79 3.12 -0.18
CA SER A 21 -11.77 2.40 -0.99
C SER A 21 -12.19 1.07 -0.33
N ALA A 22 -11.22 0.23 0.05
CA ALA A 22 -11.50 -1.07 0.63
C ALA A 22 -12.21 -0.97 2.00
N VAL A 23 -11.70 -0.12 2.90
CA VAL A 23 -12.12 -0.07 4.30
C VAL A 23 -13.35 0.81 4.52
N ALA A 24 -13.43 1.96 3.88
CA ALA A 24 -14.56 2.88 4.09
C ALA A 24 -15.74 2.50 3.18
N PHE A 25 -15.51 2.26 1.89
CA PHE A 25 -16.60 2.21 0.92
C PHE A 25 -17.06 0.79 0.55
N ILE A 26 -16.13 -0.10 0.22
CA ILE A 26 -16.46 -1.47 -0.22
C ILE A 26 -16.85 -2.35 0.98
N GLN A 27 -16.05 -2.29 2.05
CA GLN A 27 -16.28 -3.03 3.31
C GLN A 27 -16.43 -4.55 3.16
N ASP A 28 -15.81 -5.14 2.13
CA ASP A 28 -15.80 -6.60 1.93
C ASP A 28 -14.69 -7.24 2.77
N LYS A 29 -15.05 -8.29 3.51
CA LYS A 29 -14.15 -9.08 4.36
C LYS A 29 -12.93 -9.62 3.60
N LYS A 30 -13.04 -9.88 2.29
CA LYS A 30 -11.93 -10.38 1.45
C LYS A 30 -10.71 -9.44 1.43
N PHE A 31 -10.93 -8.13 1.58
CA PHE A 31 -9.84 -7.14 1.61
C PHE A 31 -9.08 -7.13 2.94
N PHE A 32 -9.59 -7.81 3.97
CA PHE A 32 -8.94 -7.93 5.29
C PHE A 32 -8.04 -9.16 5.40
N SER A 33 -7.77 -9.87 4.30
CA SER A 33 -6.86 -11.04 4.28
C SER A 33 -5.45 -10.74 4.80
N SER A 34 -5.00 -9.48 4.69
CA SER A 34 -3.72 -9.00 5.22
C SER A 34 -3.74 -8.68 6.72
N ALA A 35 -4.92 -8.60 7.34
CA ALA A 35 -5.07 -8.32 8.77
C ALA A 35 -4.71 -9.56 9.63
N PRO A 36 -4.41 -9.41 10.93
CA PRO A 36 -4.21 -10.54 11.83
C PRO A 36 -5.41 -11.48 11.83
N LYS A 37 -5.20 -12.80 11.94
CA LYS A 37 -6.30 -13.79 11.98
C LYS A 37 -7.34 -13.46 13.05
N GLU A 38 -6.86 -13.04 14.22
CA GLU A 38 -7.67 -12.55 15.35
C GLU A 38 -8.64 -11.42 14.92
N ALA A 39 -8.18 -10.47 14.09
CA ALA A 39 -9.02 -9.40 13.57
C ALA A 39 -9.98 -9.89 12.48
N GLN A 40 -9.55 -10.82 11.61
CA GLN A 40 -10.40 -11.40 10.57
C GLN A 40 -11.57 -12.21 11.15
N GLU A 41 -11.37 -12.87 12.28
CA GLU A 41 -12.39 -13.68 12.95
C GLU A 41 -13.50 -12.81 13.54
N VAL A 42 -13.17 -11.63 14.06
CA VAL A 42 -14.16 -10.72 14.66
C VAL A 42 -14.88 -9.84 13.64
N ILE A 43 -14.28 -9.58 12.46
CA ILE A 43 -14.89 -8.76 11.41
C ILE A 43 -16.17 -9.41 10.88
N LYS A 44 -17.26 -8.65 10.99
CA LYS A 44 -18.58 -9.02 10.47
C LYS A 44 -18.75 -8.47 9.04
N PRO A 45 -19.36 -9.24 8.13
CA PRO A 45 -19.68 -8.73 6.80
C PRO A 45 -20.66 -7.55 6.92
N ARG A 46 -20.42 -6.49 6.15
CA ARG A 46 -21.30 -5.32 6.07
C ARG A 46 -22.25 -5.49 4.91
N GLU A 47 -23.52 -5.79 5.20
CA GLU A 47 -24.56 -5.94 4.17
C GLU A 47 -25.13 -4.57 3.73
N THR A 48 -25.15 -3.59 4.63
CA THR A 48 -25.62 -2.24 4.36
C THR A 48 -24.50 -1.32 3.88
N GLU A 49 -24.80 -0.48 2.90
CA GLU A 49 -23.89 0.58 2.45
C GLU A 49 -23.92 1.76 3.44
N LEU A 50 -22.82 2.51 3.55
CA LEU A 50 -22.77 3.74 4.36
C LEU A 50 -23.77 4.80 3.87
N PHE A 51 -23.90 4.90 2.55
CA PHE A 51 -24.87 5.74 1.85
C PHE A 51 -25.10 5.12 0.46
N TYR A 52 -26.19 5.52 -0.19
CA TYR A 52 -26.55 4.99 -1.50
C TYR A 52 -25.43 5.20 -2.53
N GLY A 53 -24.90 4.12 -3.09
CA GLY A 53 -23.84 4.17 -4.10
C GLY A 53 -22.43 4.21 -3.52
N ALA A 54 -22.26 4.12 -2.20
CA ALA A 54 -20.95 4.09 -1.55
C ALA A 54 -20.06 2.97 -2.11
N ARG A 55 -20.61 1.77 -2.33
CA ARG A 55 -19.84 0.65 -2.89
C ARG A 55 -19.41 0.90 -4.33
N VAL A 56 -20.26 1.52 -5.15
CA VAL A 56 -19.93 1.86 -6.55
C VAL A 56 -18.77 2.84 -6.58
N ILE A 57 -18.82 3.88 -5.72
CA ILE A 57 -17.71 4.82 -5.55
C ILE A 57 -16.46 4.08 -5.07
N GLY A 58 -16.59 3.18 -4.10
CA GLY A 58 -15.51 2.33 -3.61
C GLY A 58 -14.83 1.58 -4.75
N TRP A 59 -15.56 0.82 -5.55
CA TRP A 59 -15.03 0.08 -6.70
C TRP A 59 -14.40 0.99 -7.76
N ALA A 60 -14.99 2.16 -8.03
CA ALA A 60 -14.40 3.13 -8.95
C ALA A 60 -13.04 3.65 -8.43
N LEU A 61 -12.95 4.00 -7.14
CA LEU A 61 -11.71 4.43 -6.50
C LEU A 61 -10.66 3.30 -6.46
N MET A 62 -11.10 2.05 -6.25
CA MET A 62 -10.24 0.88 -6.27
C MET A 62 -9.60 0.71 -7.66
N ALA A 63 -10.42 0.74 -8.70
CA ALA A 63 -9.94 0.65 -10.09
C ALA A 63 -8.98 1.79 -10.43
N PHE A 64 -9.32 3.02 -10.04
CA PHE A 64 -8.47 4.19 -10.25
C PHE A 64 -7.12 4.06 -9.53
N SER A 65 -7.11 3.57 -8.29
CA SER A 65 -5.87 3.28 -7.56
C SER A 65 -5.00 2.25 -8.28
N PHE A 66 -5.57 1.14 -8.76
CA PHE A 66 -4.81 0.16 -9.54
C PHE A 66 -4.22 0.76 -10.83
N LEU A 67 -4.97 1.62 -11.51
CA LEU A 67 -4.46 2.35 -12.69
C LEU A 67 -3.30 3.29 -12.32
N MET A 68 -3.37 3.99 -11.18
CA MET A 68 -2.27 4.84 -10.71
C MET A 68 -1.02 4.01 -10.38
N ILE A 69 -1.18 2.88 -9.69
CA ILE A 69 -0.07 1.96 -9.35
C ILE A 69 0.58 1.41 -10.62
N ALA A 70 -0.22 0.93 -11.57
CA ALA A 70 0.26 0.45 -12.86
C ALA A 70 0.96 1.59 -13.64
N GLY A 71 0.36 2.79 -13.65
CA GLY A 71 0.93 3.98 -14.26
C GLY A 71 2.29 4.35 -13.69
N VAL A 72 2.48 4.26 -12.36
CA VAL A 72 3.79 4.47 -11.73
C VAL A 72 4.84 3.49 -12.26
N GLY A 73 4.48 2.21 -12.40
CA GLY A 73 5.35 1.18 -12.97
C GLY A 73 5.72 1.48 -14.43
N VAL A 74 4.71 1.69 -15.28
CA VAL A 74 4.89 1.95 -16.72
C VAL A 74 5.73 3.21 -16.94
N ILE A 75 5.41 4.32 -16.28
CA ILE A 75 6.16 5.57 -16.42
C ILE A 75 7.59 5.40 -15.90
N SER A 76 7.80 4.65 -14.82
CA SER A 76 9.15 4.39 -14.28
C SER A 76 10.04 3.66 -15.27
N ILE A 77 9.49 2.68 -15.98
CA ILE A 77 10.20 1.87 -16.96
C ILE A 77 10.43 2.67 -18.25
N TRP A 78 9.37 3.26 -18.79
CA TRP A 78 9.40 4.06 -20.02
C TRP A 78 10.40 5.22 -19.93
N ASP A 79 10.36 5.97 -18.83
CA ASP A 79 11.30 7.07 -18.60
C ASP A 79 12.74 6.58 -18.46
N GLY A 80 12.94 5.41 -17.86
CA GLY A 80 14.27 4.78 -17.78
C GLY A 80 14.82 4.41 -19.15
N PHE A 81 14.00 3.82 -20.04
CA PHE A 81 14.41 3.53 -21.41
C PHE A 81 14.72 4.79 -22.21
N ARG A 82 13.83 5.80 -22.14
CA ARG A 82 14.03 7.08 -22.81
C ARG A 82 15.32 7.78 -22.36
N SER A 83 15.69 7.59 -21.09
CA SER A 83 16.87 8.21 -20.49
C SER A 83 18.13 7.34 -20.57
N GLY A 84 18.07 6.16 -21.19
CA GLY A 84 19.22 5.25 -21.33
C GLY A 84 19.73 4.72 -19.98
N PHE A 85 18.83 4.40 -19.05
CA PHE A 85 19.21 3.98 -17.71
C PHE A 85 20.01 2.68 -17.70
N THR A 86 21.10 2.66 -16.94
CA THR A 86 21.83 1.44 -16.62
C THR A 86 21.12 0.64 -15.53
N PHE A 87 21.53 -0.62 -15.32
CA PHE A 87 21.01 -1.48 -14.24
C PHE A 87 20.95 -0.76 -12.89
N GLY A 88 22.05 -0.11 -12.50
CA GLY A 88 22.15 0.58 -11.21
C GLY A 88 21.15 1.74 -11.07
N GLN A 89 20.86 2.44 -12.16
CA GLN A 89 19.90 3.55 -12.16
C GLN A 89 18.45 3.05 -12.06
N PHE A 90 18.10 1.98 -12.77
CA PHE A 90 16.81 1.30 -12.59
C PHE A 90 16.64 0.76 -11.18
N PHE A 91 17.66 0.06 -10.68
CA PHE A 91 17.67 -0.51 -9.35
C PHE A 91 17.45 0.58 -8.29
N LEU A 92 18.24 1.66 -8.34
CA LEU A 92 18.13 2.76 -7.39
C LEU A 92 16.75 3.45 -7.46
N ARG A 93 16.18 3.59 -8.66
CA ARG A 93 14.82 4.14 -8.84
C ARG A 93 13.78 3.30 -8.12
N PHE A 94 13.75 1.99 -8.36
CA PHE A 94 12.76 1.09 -7.77
C PHE A 94 12.95 0.95 -6.26
N VAL A 95 14.20 0.81 -5.79
CA VAL A 95 14.50 0.77 -4.36
C VAL A 95 14.03 2.04 -3.67
N LEU A 96 14.25 3.22 -4.25
CA LEU A 96 13.78 4.47 -3.66
C LEU A 96 12.26 4.53 -3.56
N ILE A 97 11.54 4.19 -4.64
CA ILE A 97 10.07 4.20 -4.65
C ILE A 97 9.52 3.26 -3.57
N PHE A 98 10.01 2.02 -3.52
CA PHE A 98 9.55 1.05 -2.51
C PHE A 98 9.96 1.41 -1.09
N SER A 99 11.15 1.99 -0.90
CA SER A 99 11.61 2.41 0.42
C SER A 99 10.77 3.56 0.97
N ILE A 100 10.49 4.58 0.14
CA ILE A 100 9.62 5.70 0.50
C ILE A 100 8.22 5.19 0.83
N TYR A 101 7.64 4.37 -0.05
CA TYR A 101 6.35 3.73 0.22
C TYR A 101 6.35 2.97 1.54
N LYS A 102 7.39 2.18 1.82
CA LYS A 102 7.37 1.37 3.03
C LYS A 102 7.50 2.20 4.30
N ILE A 103 8.30 3.27 4.27
CA ILE A 103 8.35 4.25 5.37
C ILE A 103 6.99 4.91 5.54
N TYR A 104 6.35 5.33 4.45
CA TYR A 104 5.01 5.91 4.46
C TYR A 104 3.98 4.93 5.04
N ASP A 105 4.00 3.67 4.65
CA ASP A 105 3.12 2.60 5.15
C ASP A 105 3.26 2.43 6.67
N MET A 106 4.50 2.38 7.18
CA MET A 106 4.76 2.32 8.62
C MET A 106 4.31 3.59 9.36
N VAL A 107 4.48 4.78 8.81
CA VAL A 107 4.13 6.02 9.53
C VAL A 107 2.64 6.34 9.41
N CYS A 108 2.08 6.20 8.21
CA CYS A 108 0.71 6.61 7.92
C CYS A 108 -0.29 5.51 8.26
N PHE A 109 -0.12 4.29 7.76
CA PHE A 109 -1.11 3.23 8.02
C PHE A 109 -0.96 2.64 9.41
N ASP A 110 0.24 2.21 9.75
CA ASP A 110 0.49 1.56 11.03
C ASP A 110 0.38 2.56 12.20
N TYR A 111 1.04 3.72 12.15
CA TYR A 111 1.07 4.63 13.30
C TYR A 111 -0.15 5.56 13.32
N PHE A 112 -0.38 6.28 12.23
CA PHE A 112 -1.39 7.33 12.20
C PHE A 112 -2.82 6.77 12.10
N LEU A 113 -3.11 5.94 11.11
CA LEU A 113 -4.46 5.42 10.85
C LEU A 113 -4.89 4.34 11.84
N LEU A 114 -4.03 3.36 12.14
CA LEU A 114 -4.38 2.26 13.04
C LEU A 114 -4.39 2.67 14.53
N MET A 115 -3.41 3.45 14.99
CA MET A 115 -3.32 3.80 16.41
C MET A 115 -3.86 5.16 16.77
N ARG A 116 -3.49 6.23 16.04
CA ARG A 116 -3.82 7.59 16.46
C ARG A 116 -5.27 7.94 16.17
N TYR A 117 -5.73 7.69 14.94
CA TYR A 117 -7.09 8.05 14.49
C TYR A 117 -8.09 6.92 14.62
N ARG A 118 -7.61 5.70 14.91
CA ARG A 118 -8.45 4.51 15.07
C ARG A 118 -9.39 4.31 13.88
N PHE A 119 -8.88 4.57 12.67
CA PHE A 119 -9.67 4.63 11.43
C PHE A 119 -10.38 3.30 11.15
N PHE A 120 -9.70 2.18 11.37
CA PHE A 120 -10.29 0.85 11.22
C PHE A 120 -11.38 0.59 12.26
N GLN A 121 -11.16 0.99 13.52
CA GLN A 121 -12.13 0.85 14.60
C GLN A 121 -13.38 1.72 14.36
N HIS A 122 -13.27 2.83 13.62
CA HIS A 122 -14.42 3.64 13.25
C HIS A 122 -15.41 2.90 12.33
N TYR A 123 -14.91 2.19 11.30
CA TYR A 123 -15.75 1.40 10.39
C TYR A 123 -16.05 -0.02 10.91
N PHE A 124 -15.17 -0.55 11.76
CA PHE A 124 -15.27 -1.90 12.33
C PHE A 124 -15.03 -1.84 13.84
N PRO A 125 -16.00 -1.38 14.65
CA PRO A 125 -15.84 -1.28 16.09
C PRO A 125 -15.54 -2.64 16.76
N GLU A 126 -15.97 -3.75 16.15
CA GLU A 126 -15.65 -5.10 16.63
C GLU A 126 -14.15 -5.42 16.73
N VAL A 127 -13.30 -4.76 15.93
CA VAL A 127 -11.85 -5.00 15.97
C VAL A 127 -11.15 -4.30 17.13
N GLU A 128 -11.86 -3.41 17.84
CA GLU A 128 -11.32 -2.63 18.96
C GLU A 128 -10.78 -3.52 20.10
N SER A 129 -11.45 -4.64 20.38
CA SER A 129 -11.03 -5.62 21.40
C SER A 129 -9.68 -6.27 21.08
N VAL A 130 -9.36 -6.44 19.79
CA VAL A 130 -8.13 -7.05 19.31
C VAL A 130 -7.00 -6.02 19.25
N TYR A 131 -7.30 -4.80 18.79
CA TYR A 131 -6.30 -3.76 18.60
C TYR A 131 -5.97 -2.96 19.88
N SER A 132 -6.87 -2.89 20.87
CA SER A 132 -6.66 -2.10 22.11
C SER A 132 -5.47 -2.56 22.97
N ASN A 133 -5.14 -3.86 22.96
CA ASN A 133 -4.03 -4.42 23.73
C ASN A 133 -2.71 -4.55 22.93
N ARG A 134 -2.69 -4.17 21.65
CA ARG A 134 -1.49 -4.29 20.79
C ARG A 134 -0.62 -3.05 20.92
N LYS A 135 0.54 -3.19 21.56
CA LYS A 135 1.60 -2.17 21.52
C LYS A 135 2.19 -2.08 20.11
N TYR A 136 2.39 -0.86 19.66
CA TYR A 136 3.01 -0.55 18.38
C TYR A 136 4.37 -1.20 18.20
N GLY A 137 4.70 -1.62 16.97
CA GLY A 137 5.99 -2.25 16.65
C GLY A 137 5.97 -3.77 16.65
N PHE A 138 4.79 -4.39 16.50
CA PHE A 138 4.67 -5.84 16.34
C PHE A 138 5.30 -6.24 15.00
N ASN A 139 6.59 -6.58 15.05
CA ASN A 139 7.44 -7.10 13.99
C ASN A 139 8.29 -6.10 13.18
N ILE A 140 8.95 -5.13 13.85
CA ILE A 140 10.02 -4.30 13.25
C ILE A 140 11.05 -5.17 12.52
N ARG A 141 11.36 -6.36 13.04
CA ARG A 141 12.26 -7.33 12.37
C ARG A 141 11.74 -7.77 11.00
N SER A 142 10.46 -8.15 10.86
CA SER A 142 9.87 -8.48 9.55
C SER A 142 9.74 -7.27 8.65
N GLN A 143 9.43 -6.10 9.23
CA GLN A 143 9.36 -4.86 8.48
C GLN A 143 10.73 -4.43 7.92
N LEU A 144 11.80 -4.59 8.69
CA LEU A 144 13.18 -4.40 8.25
C LEU A 144 13.60 -5.46 7.23
N LEU A 145 13.20 -6.73 7.40
CA LEU A 145 13.47 -7.77 6.40
C LEU A 145 12.82 -7.44 5.06
N LYS A 146 11.57 -6.95 5.08
CA LYS A 146 10.88 -6.48 3.87
C LYS A 146 11.62 -5.30 3.23
N LEU A 147 12.04 -4.34 4.04
CA LEU A 147 12.74 -3.14 3.60
C LEU A 147 14.14 -3.41 3.04
N LEU A 148 14.92 -4.26 3.71
CA LEU A 148 16.35 -4.47 3.41
C LEU A 148 16.62 -5.66 2.50
N VAL A 149 15.67 -6.61 2.38
CA VAL A 149 15.89 -7.84 1.60
C VAL A 149 14.84 -7.98 0.49
N ILE A 150 13.55 -7.96 0.82
CA ILE A 150 12.50 -8.27 -0.17
C ILE A 150 12.38 -7.17 -1.23
N PHE A 151 12.25 -5.90 -0.82
CA PHE A 151 12.14 -4.81 -1.79
C PHE A 151 13.41 -4.60 -2.63
N PRO A 152 14.63 -4.70 -2.07
CA PRO A 152 15.85 -4.69 -2.87
C PRO A 152 15.92 -5.87 -3.84
N ALA A 153 15.60 -7.09 -3.41
CA ALA A 153 15.59 -8.25 -4.33
C ALA A 153 14.57 -8.08 -5.48
N ALA A 154 13.35 -7.63 -5.17
CA ALA A 154 12.33 -7.35 -6.19
C ALA A 154 12.76 -6.22 -7.14
N SER A 155 13.39 -5.18 -6.62
CA SER A 155 13.94 -4.07 -7.40
C SER A 155 15.08 -4.51 -8.31
N ALA A 156 15.94 -5.42 -7.83
CA ALA A 156 17.04 -5.99 -8.61
C ALA A 156 16.50 -6.85 -9.77
N LEU A 157 15.50 -7.69 -9.52
CA LEU A 157 14.83 -8.45 -10.56
C LEU A 157 14.16 -7.55 -11.60
N ALA A 158 13.41 -6.54 -11.16
CA ALA A 158 12.75 -5.59 -12.06
C ALA A 158 13.78 -4.81 -12.90
N ALA A 159 14.86 -4.32 -12.27
CA ALA A 159 15.94 -3.63 -12.97
C ALA A 159 16.65 -4.54 -13.97
N TRP A 160 16.90 -5.80 -13.61
CA TRP A 160 17.52 -6.78 -14.50
C TRP A 160 16.64 -7.04 -15.73
N ILE A 161 15.34 -7.26 -15.53
CA ILE A 161 14.38 -7.43 -16.63
C ILE A 161 14.37 -6.20 -17.53
N CYS A 162 14.39 -4.99 -16.97
CA CYS A 162 14.46 -3.77 -17.77
C CYS A 162 15.74 -3.73 -18.62
N THR A 163 16.89 -4.13 -18.09
CA THR A 163 18.15 -4.12 -18.87
C THR A 163 18.26 -5.16 -19.98
N LEU A 164 17.29 -6.07 -20.13
CA LEU A 164 17.26 -7.02 -21.25
C LEU A 164 16.70 -6.40 -22.55
N PHE A 165 16.13 -5.20 -22.48
CA PHE A 165 15.52 -4.47 -23.58
C PHE A 165 16.22 -3.12 -23.80
#